data_AF-A0A2P9AUS8-F1
#
_entry.id   AF-A0A2P9AUS8-F1
#
_cell.length_a   1.000
_cell.length_b   1.000
_cell.length_c   1.000
_cell.angle_alpha   90.00
_cell.angle_beta   90.00
_cell.angle_gamma   90.00
#
_symmetry.space_group_name_H-M   'P 1'
#
loop_
_entity.id
_entity.type
_entity.pdbx_description
1 polymer ?
#
loop_
_entity_poly.entity_id
_entity_poly.type
_entity_poly.pdbx_seq_one_letter_code
_entity_poly.pdbx_strand_id
1 'polypeptide(L)'
;MTLAVRADGPSALRRDPLWRDSGADTIEEYVRWAANLCGMACLKMILAARGEPHSTISLARTCTMYGGYVVNEIDGSIKGLIYAPFVTFVVKRFGLRAEVMTNIQAVDIPKILSRQRFFMASVHPSIRWPDSEPPSKGGHLVLVTDA
;
A
#
# COMPACT_ATOMS: atom_id res chain seq x y z
N MET A 1 8.38 -3.94 5.01
CA MET A 1 8.79 -4.77 6.16
C MET A 1 10.05 -4.15 6.75
N THR A 2 10.03 -3.79 8.03
CA THR A 2 11.21 -3.25 8.73
C THR A 2 12.20 -4.37 9.03
N LEU A 3 13.45 -4.03 9.35
CA LEU A 3 14.46 -5.02 9.76
C LEU A 3 14.00 -5.82 10.99
N ALA A 4 13.35 -5.16 11.95
CA ALA A 4 12.81 -5.81 13.13
C ALA A 4 11.72 -6.84 12.78
N VAL A 5 10.80 -6.53 11.86
CA VAL A 5 9.78 -7.49 11.41
C VAL A 5 10.39 -8.65 10.62
N ARG A 6 11.50 -8.42 9.92
CA ARG A 6 12.24 -9.51 9.26
C ARG A 6 12.93 -10.44 10.26
N ALA A 7 13.50 -9.89 11.34
CA ALA A 7 14.21 -10.66 12.35
C ALA A 7 13.28 -11.38 13.34
N ASP A 8 12.30 -10.65 13.90
CA ASP A 8 11.46 -11.12 15.02
C ASP A 8 10.01 -11.44 14.59
N GLY A 9 9.75 -11.40 13.28
CA GLY A 9 8.42 -11.62 12.71
C GLY A 9 7.40 -10.54 13.07
N PRO A 10 6.10 -10.82 12.91
CA PRO A 10 5.01 -9.88 13.20
C PRO A 10 4.99 -9.35 14.63
N SER A 11 5.59 -10.08 15.59
CA SER A 11 5.68 -9.66 16.99
C SER A 11 6.41 -8.33 17.18
N ALA A 12 7.34 -8.00 16.28
CA ALA A 12 8.09 -6.74 16.29
C ALA A 12 7.19 -5.50 16.18
N LEU A 13 6.04 -5.63 15.52
CA LEU A 13 5.09 -4.52 15.33
C LEU A 13 4.56 -3.98 16.65
N ARG A 14 4.44 -4.82 17.69
CA ARG A 14 4.00 -4.39 19.03
C ARG A 14 5.02 -3.48 19.74
N ARG A 15 6.27 -3.50 19.30
CA ARG A 15 7.37 -2.68 19.85
C ARG A 15 7.74 -1.50 18.95
N ASP A 16 7.02 -1.31 17.84
CA ASP A 16 7.29 -0.19 16.92
C ASP A 16 6.94 1.14 17.61
N PRO A 17 7.90 2.03 17.92
CA PRO A 17 7.62 3.27 18.64
C PRO A 17 6.76 4.24 17.82
N LEU A 18 6.73 4.09 16.49
CA LEU A 18 6.04 4.97 15.55
C LEU A 18 4.62 4.50 15.21
N TRP A 19 4.11 3.45 15.88
CA TRP A 19 2.80 2.87 15.55
C TRP A 19 1.68 3.90 15.59
N ARG A 20 1.74 4.90 16.47
CA ARG A 20 0.72 5.95 16.60
C ARG A 20 0.67 6.86 15.38
N ASP A 21 1.81 7.08 14.71
CA ASP A 21 1.90 7.92 13.50
C ASP A 21 1.21 7.29 12.29
N SER A 22 0.88 6.00 12.38
CA SER A 22 0.03 5.32 11.38
C SER A 22 -1.43 5.80 11.44
N GLY A 23 -1.84 6.40 12.55
CA GLY A 23 -3.23 6.78 12.84
C GLY A 23 -4.10 5.64 13.37
N ALA A 24 -3.49 4.58 13.91
CA ALA A 24 -4.22 3.55 14.65
C ALA A 24 -4.70 4.11 16.00
N ASP A 25 -5.87 3.68 16.45
CA ASP A 25 -6.37 4.01 17.78
C ASP A 25 -5.73 3.10 18.86
N THR A 26 -5.32 1.89 18.46
CA THR A 26 -4.70 0.88 19.33
C THR A 26 -3.52 0.19 18.66
N ILE A 27 -2.61 -0.36 19.46
CA ILE A 27 -1.49 -1.16 18.92
C ILE A 27 -2.02 -2.43 18.23
N GLU A 28 -3.12 -3.00 18.71
CA GLU A 28 -3.81 -4.14 18.11
C GLU A 28 -4.27 -3.83 16.68
N GLU A 29 -4.88 -2.67 16.47
CA GLU A 29 -5.26 -2.23 15.14
C GLU A 29 -4.03 -2.04 14.24
N TYR A 30 -2.99 -1.38 14.74
CA TYR A 30 -1.75 -1.21 13.98
C TYR A 30 -1.20 -2.57 13.52
N VAL A 31 -1.07 -3.52 14.44
CA VAL A 31 -0.57 -4.88 14.17
C VAL A 31 -1.45 -5.59 13.13
N ARG A 32 -2.78 -5.47 13.24
CA ARG A 32 -3.74 -6.05 12.27
C ARG A 32 -3.52 -5.51 10.86
N TRP A 33 -3.30 -4.20 10.75
CA TRP A 33 -3.22 -3.52 9.45
C TRP A 33 -1.84 -3.51 8.82
N ALA A 34 -0.76 -3.49 9.60
CA ALA A 34 0.60 -3.14 9.14
C ALA A 34 1.07 -3.87 7.87
N ALA A 35 0.73 -5.16 7.71
CA ALA A 35 1.09 -5.96 6.54
C ALA A 35 0.34 -5.56 5.25
N ASN A 36 -0.79 -4.87 5.36
CA ASN A 36 -1.73 -4.59 4.26
C ASN A 36 -1.76 -3.11 3.83
N LEU A 37 -0.99 -2.24 4.51
CA LEU A 37 -1.02 -0.79 4.31
C LEU A 37 -0.16 -0.27 3.15
N CYS A 38 0.55 -1.13 2.41
CA CYS A 38 1.49 -0.67 1.38
C CYS A 38 0.85 0.22 0.29
N GLY A 39 -0.37 -0.11 -0.14
CA GLY A 39 -1.11 0.74 -1.09
C GLY A 39 -1.55 2.08 -0.49
N MET A 40 -1.99 2.10 0.76
CA MET A 40 -2.33 3.35 1.46
C MET A 40 -1.10 4.19 1.77
N ALA A 41 0.07 3.59 1.99
CA ALA A 41 1.33 4.31 2.13
C ALA A 41 1.70 5.02 0.82
N CYS A 42 1.49 4.37 -0.34
CA CYS A 42 1.65 5.02 -1.64
C CYS A 42 0.69 6.20 -1.80
N LEU A 43 -0.59 6.00 -1.47
CA LEU A 43 -1.59 7.07 -1.54
C LEU A 43 -1.24 8.23 -0.60
N LYS A 44 -0.80 7.95 0.64
CA LYS A 44 -0.35 8.97 1.60
C LYS A 44 0.74 9.85 1.01
N MET A 45 1.75 9.27 0.33
CA MET A 45 2.81 10.04 -0.33
C MET A 45 2.26 10.91 -1.47
N ILE A 46 1.35 10.38 -2.30
CA ILE A 46 0.71 11.12 -3.38
C ILE A 46 -0.07 12.34 -2.84
N LEU A 47 -0.85 12.14 -1.77
CA LEU A 47 -1.64 13.21 -1.16
C LEU A 47 -0.76 14.22 -0.41
N ALA A 48 0.29 13.76 0.27
CA ALA A 48 1.27 14.65 0.91
C ALA A 48 1.95 15.57 -0.12
N ALA A 49 2.28 15.07 -1.31
CA ALA A 49 2.82 15.89 -2.41
C ALA A 49 1.82 16.94 -2.95
N ARG A 50 0.52 16.77 -2.68
CA ARG A 50 -0.54 17.77 -2.95
C ARG A 50 -0.78 18.73 -1.78
N GLY A 51 -0.06 18.59 -0.67
CA GLY A 51 -0.31 19.36 0.56
C GLY A 51 -1.48 18.84 1.40
N GLU A 52 -1.92 17.60 1.18
CA GLU A 52 -3.05 16.96 1.87
C GLU A 52 -2.53 15.82 2.78
N PRO A 53 -2.10 16.10 4.03
CA PRO A 53 -1.57 15.07 4.91
C PRO A 53 -2.70 14.16 5.42
N HIS A 54 -2.46 12.84 5.36
CA HIS A 54 -3.37 11.83 5.91
C HIS A 54 -2.62 10.75 6.68
N SER A 55 -3.26 10.19 7.70
CA SER A 55 -2.75 8.98 8.37
C SER A 55 -3.07 7.74 7.55
N THR A 56 -2.16 6.77 7.55
CA THR A 56 -2.23 5.60 6.66
C THR A 56 -3.45 4.72 6.98
N ILE A 57 -3.78 4.56 8.27
CA ILE A 57 -4.93 3.76 8.70
C ILE A 57 -6.26 4.48 8.46
N SER A 58 -6.31 5.82 8.56
CA SER A 58 -7.52 6.58 8.17
C SER A 58 -7.85 6.37 6.69
N LEU A 59 -6.82 6.38 5.82
CA LEU A 59 -6.99 6.05 4.41
C LEU A 59 -7.47 4.60 4.23
N ALA A 60 -6.90 3.64 4.97
CA ALA A 60 -7.29 2.24 4.90
C ALA A 60 -8.76 2.03 5.29
N ARG A 61 -9.19 2.56 6.44
CA ARG A 61 -10.60 2.51 6.90
C ARG A 61 -11.55 3.07 5.86
N THR A 62 -11.22 4.23 5.31
CA THR A 62 -12.06 4.87 4.28
C THR A 62 -12.08 4.02 3.01
N CYS A 63 -10.94 3.52 2.56
CA CYS A 63 -10.84 2.64 1.39
C CYS A 63 -11.64 1.35 1.57
N THR A 64 -11.67 0.77 2.78
CA THR A 64 -12.52 -0.38 3.14
C THR A 64 -13.99 -0.11 2.87
N MET A 65 -14.50 1.09 3.19
CA MET A 65 -15.90 1.45 2.91
C MET A 65 -16.24 1.47 1.41
N TYR A 66 -15.23 1.60 0.54
CA TYR A 66 -15.40 1.50 -0.91
C TYR A 66 -15.20 0.08 -1.44
N GLY A 67 -14.91 -0.90 -0.58
CA GLY A 67 -14.55 -2.27 -0.94
C GLY A 67 -13.08 -2.46 -1.32
N GLY A 68 -12.21 -1.49 -1.01
CA GLY A 68 -10.77 -1.58 -1.27
C GLY A 68 -10.05 -2.61 -0.41
N TYR A 69 -10.62 -2.97 0.74
CA TYR A 69 -10.14 -4.04 1.60
C TYR A 69 -11.32 -4.87 2.06
N VAL A 70 -11.10 -6.17 2.30
CA VAL A 70 -12.07 -7.05 2.94
C VAL A 70 -11.48 -7.55 4.24
N VAL A 71 -12.11 -7.18 5.34
CA VAL A 71 -11.71 -7.56 6.69
C VAL A 71 -12.50 -8.78 7.10
N ASN A 72 -11.81 -9.86 7.47
CA ASN A 72 -12.43 -11.01 8.12
C ASN A 72 -12.45 -10.76 9.63
N GLU A 73 -13.64 -10.69 10.21
CA GLU A 73 -13.80 -10.44 11.65
C GLU A 73 -13.61 -11.69 12.50
N ILE A 74 -13.60 -12.89 11.91
CA ILE A 74 -13.42 -14.15 12.65
C ILE A 74 -11.94 -14.36 12.97
N ASP A 75 -11.07 -14.26 11.97
CA ASP A 75 -9.63 -14.53 12.12
C ASP A 75 -8.76 -13.26 12.08
N GLY A 76 -9.38 -12.09 11.91
CA GLY A 76 -8.68 -10.81 11.84
C GLY A 76 -7.97 -10.53 10.52
N SER A 77 -7.97 -11.47 9.57
CA SER A 77 -7.25 -11.33 8.30
C SER A 77 -7.83 -10.23 7.41
N ILE A 78 -6.97 -9.62 6.60
CA ILE A 78 -7.36 -8.57 5.67
C ILE A 78 -6.93 -9.03 4.28
N LYS A 79 -7.90 -9.17 3.37
CA LYS A 79 -7.59 -9.34 1.95
C LYS A 79 -7.17 -7.98 1.42
N GLY A 80 -5.98 -7.96 0.81
CA GLY A 80 -5.24 -6.76 0.42
C GLY A 80 -5.98 -5.80 -0.52
N LEU A 81 -5.27 -4.78 -1.00
CA LEU A 81 -5.89 -3.68 -1.75
C LEU A 81 -6.49 -4.16 -3.09
N ILE A 82 -7.82 -4.13 -3.20
CA ILE A 82 -8.55 -4.49 -4.43
C ILE A 82 -8.56 -3.28 -5.38
N TYR A 83 -8.01 -3.44 -6.58
CA TYR A 83 -7.65 -2.31 -7.45
C TYR A 83 -8.84 -1.51 -7.99
N ALA A 84 -9.89 -2.17 -8.48
CA ALA A 84 -11.04 -1.44 -9.04
C ALA A 84 -11.81 -0.62 -7.98
N PRO A 85 -12.11 -1.17 -6.78
CA PRO A 85 -12.59 -0.39 -5.65
C PRO A 85 -11.65 0.74 -5.23
N PHE A 86 -10.33 0.50 -5.20
CA PHE A 86 -9.34 1.52 -4.90
C PHE A 86 -9.36 2.69 -5.90
N VAL A 87 -9.44 2.40 -7.20
CA VAL A 87 -9.59 3.44 -8.25
C VAL A 87 -10.86 4.26 -8.00
N THR A 88 -11.98 3.60 -7.71
CA THR A 88 -13.24 4.30 -7.39
C THR A 88 -13.08 5.20 -6.16
N PHE A 89 -12.41 4.72 -5.12
CA PHE A 89 -12.13 5.46 -3.90
C PHE A 89 -11.30 6.73 -4.19
N VAL A 90 -10.17 6.61 -4.88
CA VAL A 90 -9.29 7.77 -5.10
C VAL A 90 -9.87 8.82 -6.03
N VAL A 91 -10.67 8.39 -7.02
CA VAL A 91 -11.42 9.29 -7.91
C VAL A 91 -12.48 10.04 -7.09
N LYS A 92 -13.33 9.33 -6.35
CA LYS A 92 -14.46 9.96 -5.64
C LYS A 92 -14.02 10.81 -4.44
N ARG A 93 -13.00 10.37 -3.68
CA ARG A 93 -12.63 11.02 -2.41
C ARG A 93 -11.61 12.14 -2.56
N PHE A 94 -10.74 12.06 -3.58
CA PHE A 94 -9.61 12.97 -3.75
C PHE A 94 -9.53 13.60 -5.15
N GLY A 95 -10.47 13.28 -6.06
CA GLY A 95 -10.47 13.82 -7.43
C GLY A 95 -9.26 13.39 -8.26
N LEU A 96 -8.62 12.27 -7.93
CA LEU A 96 -7.49 11.75 -8.70
C LEU A 96 -8.00 11.11 -10.01
N ARG A 97 -7.20 11.20 -11.08
CA ARG A 97 -7.38 10.36 -12.27
C ARG A 97 -6.57 9.09 -12.10
N ALA A 98 -7.22 7.94 -12.14
CA ALA A 98 -6.59 6.65 -11.96
C ALA A 98 -7.27 5.57 -12.80
N GLU A 99 -6.49 4.60 -13.25
CA GLU A 99 -6.97 3.40 -13.96
C GLU A 99 -6.14 2.20 -13.54
N VAL A 100 -6.69 0.99 -13.74
CA VAL A 100 -5.95 -0.26 -13.51
C VAL A 100 -5.31 -0.68 -14.82
N MET A 101 -3.99 -0.84 -14.83
CA MET A 101 -3.23 -1.38 -15.95
C MET A 101 -2.70 -2.77 -15.60
N THR A 102 -2.87 -3.73 -16.51
CA THR A 102 -2.32 -5.09 -16.39
C THR A 102 -1.45 -5.42 -17.58
N ASN A 103 -0.65 -6.48 -17.48
CA ASN A 103 0.23 -6.96 -18.56
C ASN A 103 1.25 -5.93 -19.07
N ILE A 104 1.75 -5.07 -18.17
CA ILE A 104 2.82 -4.10 -18.46
C ILE A 104 4.17 -4.80 -18.41
N GLN A 105 5.01 -4.57 -19.41
CA GLN A 105 6.41 -5.03 -19.40
C GLN A 105 7.33 -3.96 -18.81
N ALA A 106 8.47 -4.37 -18.25
CA ALA A 106 9.43 -3.44 -17.67
C ALA A 106 9.93 -2.39 -18.69
N VAL A 107 10.08 -2.78 -19.96
CA VAL A 107 10.47 -1.89 -21.07
C VAL A 107 9.46 -0.77 -21.34
N ASP A 108 8.19 -0.93 -20.92
CA ASP A 108 7.16 0.10 -21.12
C ASP A 108 7.17 1.17 -20.02
N ILE A 109 7.88 0.94 -18.91
CA ILE A 109 7.86 1.83 -17.74
C ILE A 109 8.27 3.28 -18.08
N PRO A 110 9.38 3.53 -18.82
CA PRO A 110 9.75 4.90 -19.21
C PRO A 110 8.65 5.60 -20.02
N LYS A 111 7.96 4.86 -20.89
CA LYS A 111 6.85 5.39 -21.71
C LYS A 111 5.63 5.72 -20.86
N ILE A 112 5.38 4.99 -19.78
CA ILE A 112 4.30 5.31 -18.84
C ILE A 112 4.65 6.59 -18.07
N LEU A 113 5.88 6.70 -17.56
CA LEU A 113 6.32 7.87 -16.79
C LEU A 113 6.46 9.15 -17.62
N SER A 114 6.67 9.05 -18.94
CA SER A 114 6.63 10.22 -19.81
C SER A 114 5.22 10.82 -19.95
N ARG A 115 4.17 10.05 -19.62
CA ARG A 115 2.75 10.47 -19.71
C ARG A 115 2.12 10.72 -18.35
N GLN A 116 2.62 10.08 -17.30
CA GLN A 116 2.09 10.13 -15.95
C GLN A 116 3.22 10.45 -14.96
N ARG A 117 2.95 11.33 -13.99
CA ARG A 117 3.98 11.72 -12.98
C ARG A 117 4.42 10.58 -12.06
N PHE A 118 3.59 9.55 -11.91
CA PHE A 118 3.84 8.38 -11.08
C PHE A 118 2.85 7.27 -11.44
N PHE A 119 3.12 6.06 -10.99
CA PHE A 119 2.14 4.97 -10.93
C PHE A 119 2.40 4.07 -9.72
N MET A 120 1.38 3.31 -9.32
CA MET A 120 1.52 2.28 -8.29
C MET A 120 1.75 0.92 -8.96
N ALA A 121 2.86 0.26 -8.64
CA ALA A 121 3.20 -1.04 -9.21
C ALA A 121 2.94 -2.17 -8.21
N SER A 122 2.28 -3.23 -8.66
CA SER A 122 2.15 -4.48 -7.89
C SER A 122 3.39 -5.34 -8.09
N VAL A 123 4.09 -5.60 -6.99
CA VAL A 123 5.38 -6.29 -6.98
C VAL A 123 5.42 -7.32 -5.85
N HIS A 124 6.40 -8.23 -5.90
CA HIS A 124 6.66 -9.11 -4.77
C HIS A 124 7.38 -8.36 -3.64
N PRO A 125 7.09 -8.62 -2.34
CA PRO A 125 7.77 -7.97 -1.21
C PRO A 125 9.30 -8.06 -1.24
N SER A 126 9.85 -9.08 -1.92
CA SER A 126 11.29 -9.32 -2.05
C SER A 126 12.04 -8.28 -2.89
N ILE A 127 11.35 -7.40 -3.62
CA ILE A 127 11.98 -6.28 -4.36
C ILE A 127 12.91 -5.40 -3.50
N ARG A 128 12.78 -5.49 -2.16
CA ARG A 128 13.66 -4.84 -1.19
C ARG A 128 15.08 -5.41 -1.17
N TRP A 129 15.29 -6.59 -1.73
CA TRP A 129 16.55 -7.31 -1.74
C TRP A 129 16.90 -7.65 -3.20
N PRO A 130 17.82 -6.90 -3.81
CA PRO A 130 18.17 -7.05 -5.23
C PRO A 130 18.54 -8.49 -5.63
N ASP A 131 19.20 -9.23 -4.74
CA ASP A 131 19.68 -10.59 -5.02
C ASP A 131 18.61 -11.68 -4.78
N SER A 132 17.36 -11.30 -4.50
CA SER A 132 16.27 -12.25 -4.22
C SER A 132 15.40 -12.50 -5.44
N GLU A 133 15.29 -13.77 -5.84
CA GLU A 133 14.29 -14.20 -6.83
C GLU A 133 12.91 -14.34 -6.16
N PRO A 134 11.85 -13.69 -6.68
CA PRO A 134 10.52 -13.77 -6.08
C PRO A 134 9.85 -15.12 -6.39
N PRO A 135 9.31 -15.84 -5.39
CA PRO A 135 8.61 -17.11 -5.61
C PRO A 135 7.23 -16.94 -6.29
N SER A 136 6.69 -15.72 -6.31
CA SER A 136 5.38 -15.42 -6.90
C SER A 136 5.26 -13.93 -7.31
N LYS A 137 4.17 -13.59 -8.01
CA LYS A 137 3.85 -12.19 -8.38
C LYS A 137 2.98 -11.54 -7.30
N GLY A 138 3.17 -10.23 -7.10
CA GLY A 138 2.32 -9.40 -6.25
C GLY A 138 2.55 -9.62 -4.74
N GLY A 139 1.60 -9.11 -3.93
CA GLY A 139 1.71 -9.11 -2.46
C GLY A 139 2.31 -7.84 -1.87
N HIS A 140 2.77 -6.91 -2.71
CA HIS A 140 3.23 -5.59 -2.30
C HIS A 140 2.91 -4.52 -3.34
N LEU A 141 2.79 -3.27 -2.90
CA LEU A 141 2.62 -2.10 -3.77
C LEU A 141 3.73 -1.09 -3.49
N VAL A 142 4.30 -0.56 -4.56
CA VAL A 142 5.30 0.51 -4.52
C VAL A 142 4.83 1.68 -5.37
N LEU A 143 5.25 2.89 -4.99
CA LEU A 143 5.06 4.09 -5.80
C LEU A 143 6.29 4.26 -6.70
N VAL A 144 6.08 4.22 -8.01
CA VAL A 144 7.13 4.44 -9.01
C VAL A 144 7.06 5.89 -9.46
N THR A 145 8.18 6.58 -9.38
CA THR A 145 8.32 8.01 -9.73
C THR A 145 9.41 8.26 -10.77
N ASP A 146 10.24 7.26 -11.07
CA ASP A 146 11.33 7.35 -12.04
C ASP A 146 11.63 5.95 -12.65
N ALA A 147 12.37 5.89 -13.76
CA ALA A 147 12.72 4.66 -14.50
C ALA A 147 14.21 4.56 -14.87
#